data_AF-A0A1A2GAG0-F1
#
_entry.id   AF-A0A1A2GAG0-F1
#
_cell.length_a   1.000
_cell.length_b   1.000
_cell.length_c   1.000
_cell.angle_alpha   90.00
_cell.angle_beta   90.00
_cell.angle_gamma   90.00
#
_symmetry.space_group_name_H-M   'P 1'
#
loop_
_entity.id
_entity.type
_entity.pdbx_description
1 polymer ?
#
loop_
_entity_poly.entity_id
_entity_poly.type
_entity_poly.pdbx_seq_one_letter_code
_entity_poly.pdbx_strand_id
1 'polypeptide(L)'
;MQWCVHADFSAGSSGDAALHSVRTTDPAEKAFGARAEVTLKSGDVITDELAVADAHPLGARPFRRPQYVQKFTELAAGIVEPAEQQRFLSAVESLAGLESVDALNLVVNPRMLAGAPVTPPGIFD
;
A
#
# COMPACT_ATOMS: atom_id res chain seq x y z
N MET A 1 -1.47 -2.73 -1.47
CA MET A 1 -0.87 -2.65 -0.11
C MET A 1 -1.53 -3.76 0.68
N GLN A 2 -0.79 -4.81 0.99
CA GLN A 2 -1.34 -5.96 1.70
C GLN A 2 -1.24 -5.69 3.20
N TRP A 3 -2.38 -5.46 3.83
CA TRP A 3 -2.50 -5.50 5.28
C TRP A 3 -2.46 -6.97 5.68
N CYS A 4 -1.31 -7.44 6.19
CA CYS A 4 -1.23 -8.79 6.74
C CYS A 4 -1.56 -8.76 8.24
N VAL A 5 -2.83 -8.56 8.58
CA VAL A 5 -3.37 -9.21 9.78
C VAL A 5 -3.33 -10.71 9.48
N HIS A 6 -2.49 -11.47 10.19
CA HIS A 6 -2.38 -12.92 10.02
C HIS A 6 -3.53 -13.58 10.78
N ALA A 7 -4.76 -13.33 10.32
CA ALA A 7 -5.89 -14.14 10.69
C ALA A 7 -5.98 -15.28 9.66
N ASP A 8 -5.72 -16.50 10.10
CA ASP A 8 -5.99 -17.71 9.33
C ASP A 8 -7.50 -17.85 9.11
N PHE A 9 -8.03 -17.14 8.12
CA PHE A 9 -9.43 -17.24 7.71
C PHE A 9 -9.61 -18.51 6.86
N SER A 10 -10.01 -19.62 7.49
CA SER A 10 -10.53 -20.77 6.73
C SER A 10 -11.85 -20.36 6.05
N ALA A 11 -11.87 -20.39 4.72
CA ALA A 11 -13.00 -19.98 3.90
C ALA A 11 -14.22 -20.87 4.18
N GLY A 12 -15.17 -20.38 4.98
CA GLY A 12 -16.38 -21.13 5.32
C GLY A 12 -17.55 -20.36 5.94
N SER A 13 -17.36 -19.17 6.51
CA SER A 13 -18.48 -18.46 7.15
C SER A 13 -18.35 -16.94 7.04
N SER A 14 -19.26 -16.31 6.29
CA SER A 14 -19.49 -14.86 6.31
C SER A 14 -20.05 -14.45 7.68
N GLY A 15 -19.18 -13.93 8.55
CA GLY A 15 -19.51 -13.36 9.86
C GLY A 15 -19.58 -11.82 9.83
N ASP A 16 -19.90 -11.20 10.96
CA ASP A 16 -19.90 -9.74 11.10
C ASP A 16 -18.48 -9.26 11.48
N ALA A 17 -18.04 -8.14 10.92
CA ALA A 17 -16.66 -7.65 11.05
C ALA A 17 -16.62 -6.19 11.51
N ALA A 18 -15.87 -5.92 12.59
CA ALA A 18 -15.64 -4.59 13.13
C ALA A 18 -14.17 -4.19 12.98
N LEU A 19 -13.93 -2.92 12.65
CA LEU A 19 -12.62 -2.31 12.50
C LEU A 19 -12.52 -1.09 13.43
N HIS A 20 -11.53 -1.11 14.31
CA HIS A 20 -11.25 -0.03 15.26
C HIS A 20 -9.89 0.59 14.96
N SER A 21 -9.83 1.93 14.85
CA SER A 21 -8.56 2.62 14.62
C SER A 21 -7.68 2.60 15.87
N VAL A 22 -6.41 2.23 15.73
CA VAL A 22 -5.41 2.30 16.80
C VAL A 22 -4.54 3.53 16.57
N ARG A 23 -4.61 4.49 17.50
CA ARG A 23 -3.95 5.79 17.39
C ARG A 23 -3.38 6.21 18.75
N THR A 24 -2.21 6.83 18.76
CA THR A 24 -1.66 7.50 19.95
C THR A 24 -1.54 9.00 19.71
N THR A 25 -1.70 9.80 20.76
CA THR A 25 -1.48 11.25 20.72
C THR A 25 -0.11 11.66 21.27
N ASP A 26 0.61 10.71 21.89
CA ASP A 26 1.98 10.94 22.35
C ASP A 26 2.93 10.93 21.13
N PRO A 27 3.64 12.03 20.83
CA PRO A 27 4.58 12.07 19.71
C PRO A 27 5.79 11.12 19.86
N ALA A 28 6.06 10.62 21.07
CA ALA A 28 7.09 9.61 21.32
C ALA A 28 6.64 8.20 20.91
N GLU A 29 5.32 7.97 20.80
CA GLU A 29 4.75 6.72 20.36
C GLU A 29 4.22 6.86 18.92
N LYS A 30 4.35 5.80 18.11
CA LYS A 30 3.83 5.77 16.74
C LYS A 30 2.86 4.62 16.61
N ALA A 31 1.58 4.94 16.70
CA ALA A 31 0.49 4.00 16.49
C ALA A 31 -0.51 4.65 15.53
N PHE A 32 -0.71 4.00 14.38
CA PHE A 32 -1.60 4.44 13.28
C PHE A 32 -2.29 3.25 12.60
N GLY A 33 -2.34 2.11 13.26
CA GLY A 33 -2.89 0.88 12.68
C GLY A 33 -4.33 0.64 13.08
N ALA A 34 -4.71 -0.63 13.20
CA ALA A 34 -6.10 -1.02 13.44
C ALA A 34 -6.19 -2.33 14.22
N ARG A 35 -7.30 -2.47 14.93
CA ARG A 35 -7.78 -3.72 15.51
C ARG A 35 -8.97 -4.20 14.70
N ALA A 36 -8.90 -5.44 14.24
CA ALA A 36 -9.97 -6.12 13.53
C ALA A 36 -10.59 -7.18 14.45
N GLU A 37 -11.91 -7.19 14.53
CA GLU A 37 -12.69 -8.25 15.18
C GLU A 37 -13.61 -8.88 14.14
N VAL A 38 -13.62 -10.21 14.06
CA VAL A 38 -14.55 -10.97 13.22
C VAL A 38 -15.35 -11.93 14.08
N THR A 39 -16.66 -11.74 14.11
CA THR A 39 -17.60 -12.62 14.81
C THR A 39 -18.09 -13.70 13.85
N LEU A 40 -17.74 -14.95 14.12
CA LEU A 40 -18.17 -16.11 13.36
C LEU A 40 -19.65 -16.43 13.64
N LYS A 41 -20.27 -17.20 12.75
CA LYS A 41 -21.67 -17.63 12.93
C LYS A 41 -21.90 -18.50 14.16
N SER A 42 -20.85 -19.14 14.69
CA SER A 42 -20.88 -19.87 15.96
C SER A 42 -21.02 -18.95 17.18
N GLY A 43 -20.74 -17.65 17.01
CA GLY A 43 -20.60 -16.68 18.09
C GLY A 43 -19.15 -16.47 18.55
N ASP A 44 -18.20 -17.27 18.05
CA ASP A 44 -16.77 -17.10 18.37
C ASP A 44 -16.22 -15.81 17.74
N VAL A 45 -15.30 -15.12 18.42
CA VAL A 45 -14.69 -13.87 17.95
C VAL A 45 -13.20 -14.08 17.71
N ILE A 46 -12.75 -13.79 16.48
CA ILE A 46 -11.33 -13.72 16.12
C ILE A 46 -10.91 -12.24 16.18
N THR A 47 -9.89 -11.93 16.97
CA THR A 47 -9.34 -10.58 17.10
C THR A 47 -7.88 -10.56 16.68
N ASP A 48 -7.48 -9.57 15.87
CA ASP A 48 -6.08 -9.26 15.59
C ASP A 48 -5.86 -7.74 15.61
N GLU A 49 -4.68 -7.29 16.00
CA GLU A 49 -4.34 -5.87 16.13
C GLU A 49 -2.92 -5.58 15.69
N LEU A 50 -2.76 -4.52 14.90
CA LEU A 50 -1.46 -3.96 14.54
C LEU A 50 -1.45 -2.48 14.85
N ALA A 51 -0.53 -2.01 15.70
CA ALA A 51 -0.33 -0.59 15.97
C ALA A 51 0.37 0.13 14.80
N VAL A 52 1.22 -0.57 14.04
CA VAL A 52 1.87 -0.09 12.82
C VAL A 52 1.90 -1.20 11.78
N ALA A 53 1.82 -0.85 10.51
CA ALA A 53 1.94 -1.83 9.43
C ALA A 53 3.36 -2.44 9.40
N ASP A 54 3.49 -3.69 8.97
CA ASP A 54 4.78 -4.41 8.87
C ASP A 54 5.86 -3.61 8.14
N ALA A 55 5.48 -2.94 7.05
CA ALA A 55 6.38 -2.15 6.21
C ALA A 55 6.88 -0.85 6.87
N HIS A 56 6.28 -0.43 7.99
CA HIS A 56 6.67 0.77 8.73
C HIS A 56 8.12 0.65 9.24
N PRO A 57 8.89 1.74 9.43
CA PRO A 57 10.24 1.68 10.00
C PRO A 57 10.34 0.98 11.36
N LEU A 58 9.25 0.99 12.14
CA LEU A 58 9.09 0.29 13.42
C LEU A 58 8.23 -1.00 13.32
N GLY A 59 7.84 -1.39 12.11
CA GLY A 59 7.03 -2.59 11.86
C GLY A 59 7.87 -3.87 11.82
N ALA A 60 7.22 -5.01 11.73
CA ALA A 60 7.88 -6.32 11.76
C ALA A 60 8.76 -6.60 10.52
N ARG A 61 8.47 -5.97 9.37
CA ARG A 61 9.22 -6.14 8.11
C ARG A 61 9.44 -4.79 7.41
N PRO A 62 10.28 -3.91 7.98
CA PRO A 62 10.44 -2.56 7.48
C PRO A 62 10.86 -2.52 6.02
N PHE A 63 10.13 -1.76 5.20
CA PHE A 63 10.51 -1.58 3.81
C PHE A 63 11.77 -0.73 3.71
N ARG A 64 12.73 -1.21 2.92
CA ARG A 64 13.92 -0.48 2.48
C ARG A 64 13.84 -0.26 0.98
N ARG A 65 14.86 0.39 0.40
CA ARG A 65 14.89 0.73 -1.02
C ARG A 65 14.54 -0.45 -1.94
N PRO A 66 15.08 -1.67 -1.77
CA PRO A 66 14.75 -2.80 -2.65
C PRO A 66 13.25 -3.16 -2.64
N GLN A 67 12.60 -3.14 -1.48
CA GLN A 67 11.16 -3.44 -1.38
C GLN A 67 10.30 -2.40 -2.10
N TYR A 68 10.71 -1.12 -2.07
CA TYR A 68 10.02 -0.07 -2.83
C TYR A 68 10.24 -0.19 -4.34
N VAL A 69 11.46 -0.53 -4.78
CA VAL A 69 11.74 -0.81 -6.20
C VAL A 69 10.92 -1.98 -6.69
N GLN A 70 10.91 -3.09 -5.95
CA GLN A 70 10.12 -4.28 -6.27
C GLN A 70 8.63 -3.95 -6.37
N LYS A 71 8.06 -3.29 -5.35
CA LYS A 71 6.65 -2.89 -5.34
C LYS A 71 6.30 -1.99 -6.52
N PHE A 72 7.19 -1.07 -6.88
CA PHE A 72 7.01 -0.24 -8.07
C PHE A 72 6.98 -1.10 -9.35
N THR A 73 7.97 -1.96 -9.56
CA THR A 73 8.04 -2.81 -10.76
C THR A 73 6.84 -3.75 -10.88
N GLU A 74 6.36 -4.30 -9.77
CA GLU A 74 5.18 -5.18 -9.74
C GLU A 74 3.90 -4.42 -10.09
N LEU A 75 3.70 -3.22 -9.53
CA LEU A 75 2.52 -2.40 -9.82
C LEU A 75 2.54 -1.78 -11.23
N ALA A 76 3.73 -1.53 -11.77
CA ALA A 76 3.92 -0.94 -13.09
C ALA A 76 3.91 -1.97 -14.22
N ALA A 77 4.08 -3.26 -13.91
CA ALA A 77 4.11 -4.34 -14.89
C ALA A 77 2.85 -4.36 -15.77
N GLY A 78 3.04 -4.35 -17.09
CA GLY A 78 1.95 -4.33 -18.07
C GLY A 78 1.23 -2.98 -18.21
N ILE A 79 1.58 -1.97 -17.42
CA ILE A 79 1.02 -0.62 -17.49
C ILE A 79 2.04 0.38 -18.03
N VAL A 80 3.26 0.33 -17.50
CA VAL A 80 4.38 1.18 -17.89
C VAL A 80 5.42 0.34 -18.62
N GLU A 81 5.91 0.83 -19.75
CA GLU A 81 6.95 0.15 -20.53
C GLU A 81 8.23 -0.06 -19.70
N PRO A 82 8.94 -1.20 -19.80
CA PRO A 82 10.12 -1.47 -18.98
C PRO A 82 11.22 -0.40 -19.09
N ALA A 83 11.43 0.17 -20.28
CA ALA A 83 12.40 1.24 -20.48
C ALA A 83 12.04 2.52 -19.70
N GLU A 84 10.74 2.83 -19.64
CA GLU A 84 10.24 3.99 -18.90
C GLU A 84 10.31 3.76 -17.39
N GLN A 85 10.03 2.53 -16.92
CA GLN A 85 10.25 2.15 -15.53
C GLN A 85 11.72 2.37 -15.12
N GLN A 86 12.67 1.95 -15.97
CA GLN A 86 14.09 2.12 -15.72
C GLN A 86 14.52 3.60 -15.73
N ARG A 87 14.00 4.39 -16.67
CA ARG A 87 14.24 5.85 -16.73
C ARG A 87 13.77 6.52 -15.44
N PHE A 88 12.56 6.22 -14.99
CA PHE A 88 12.00 6.76 -13.76
C PHE A 88 12.82 6.36 -12.53
N LEU A 89 13.18 5.09 -12.38
CA LEU A 89 14.00 4.63 -11.25
C LEU A 89 15.37 5.31 -11.22
N SER A 90 15.99 5.50 -12.39
CA SER A 90 17.28 6.21 -12.51
C SER A 90 17.16 7.68 -12.11
N ALA A 91 16.06 8.35 -12.48
CA ALA A 91 15.76 9.72 -12.08
C ALA A 91 15.58 9.83 -10.55
N VAL A 92 14.83 8.90 -9.94
CA VAL A 92 14.63 8.85 -8.49
C VAL A 92 15.96 8.63 -7.73
N GLU A 93 16.86 7.81 -8.26
CA GLU A 93 18.17 7.56 -7.64
C GLU A 93 19.12 8.75 -7.75
N SER A 94 18.96 9.57 -8.79
CA SER A 94 19.76 10.75 -9.04
C SER A 94 19.08 12.04 -8.58
N LEU A 95 18.11 11.95 -7.66
CA LEU A 95 17.21 13.05 -7.30
C LEU A 95 17.93 14.37 -6.94
N ALA A 96 19.02 14.29 -6.18
CA ALA A 96 19.77 15.48 -5.76
C ALA A 96 20.44 16.23 -6.93
N GLY A 97 20.66 15.56 -8.06
CA GLY A 97 21.31 16.11 -9.25
C GLY A 97 20.36 16.25 -10.45
N LEU A 98 19.04 16.13 -10.26
CA LEU A 98 18.08 16.29 -11.34
C LEU A 98 18.03 17.74 -11.84
N GLU A 99 18.19 17.92 -13.15
CA GLU A 99 18.06 19.23 -13.80
C GLU A 99 16.60 19.73 -13.83
N SER A 100 15.64 18.80 -13.97
CA SER A 100 14.20 19.08 -13.90
C SER A 100 13.47 17.98 -13.15
N VAL A 101 12.53 18.39 -12.30
CA VAL A 101 11.62 17.48 -11.57
C VAL A 101 10.59 16.81 -12.47
N ASP A 102 10.41 17.30 -13.71
CA ASP A 102 9.49 16.68 -14.67
C ASP A 102 9.87 15.24 -15.02
N ALA A 103 11.15 14.91 -14.89
CA ALA A 103 11.65 13.54 -15.05
C ALA A 103 11.04 12.56 -14.02
N LEU A 104 10.44 13.04 -12.94
CA LEU A 104 9.73 12.23 -11.95
C LEU A 104 8.27 11.92 -12.35
N ASN A 105 7.77 12.49 -13.44
CA ASN A 105 6.50 12.07 -13.99
C ASN A 105 6.69 10.77 -14.79
N LEU A 106 5.80 9.80 -14.55
CA LEU A 106 5.75 8.56 -15.33
C LEU A 106 4.98 8.79 -16.63
N VAL A 107 5.55 8.34 -17.74
CA VAL A 107 4.87 8.35 -19.03
C VAL A 107 4.18 7.01 -19.24
N VAL A 108 2.86 7.04 -19.46
CA VAL A 108 2.06 5.84 -19.73
C VAL A 108 1.58 5.86 -21.17
N ASN A 109 1.50 4.68 -21.80
CA ASN A 109 0.98 4.56 -23.15
C ASN A 109 -0.46 5.11 -23.21
N PRO A 110 -0.79 6.07 -24.11
CA PRO A 110 -2.14 6.63 -24.21
C PRO A 110 -3.23 5.58 -24.44
N ARG A 111 -2.91 4.45 -25.08
CA ARG A 111 -3.86 3.34 -25.27
C ARG A 111 -4.23 2.65 -23.95
N MET A 112 -3.29 2.55 -23.01
CA MET A 112 -3.57 2.02 -21.67
C MET A 112 -4.49 2.97 -20.90
N LEU A 113 -4.25 4.28 -21.00
CA LEU A 113 -5.10 5.30 -20.38
C LEU A 113 -6.52 5.29 -20.96
N ALA A 114 -6.66 5.16 -22.28
CA ALA A 114 -7.97 5.11 -22.94
C ALA A 114 -8.80 3.88 -22.53
N GLY A 115 -8.16 2.79 -22.07
CA GLY A 115 -8.81 1.60 -21.56
C GLY A 115 -9.09 1.63 -20.05
N ALA A 116 -8.70 2.69 -19.34
CA ALA A 116 -8.90 2.79 -17.90
C ALA A 116 -10.39 2.97 -17.55
N PRO A 117 -10.89 2.33 -16.47
CA PRO A 117 -12.26 2.53 -16.03
C PRO A 117 -12.48 3.98 -15.57
N VAL A 118 -13.68 4.50 -15.83
CA VAL A 118 -14.10 5.79 -15.27
C VAL A 118 -14.32 5.60 -13.77
N THR A 119 -13.51 6.27 -12.95
CA THR A 119 -13.67 6.29 -11.50
C THR A 119 -14.46 7.53 -11.07
N PRO A 120 -15.21 7.48 -9.96
CA PRO A 120 -15.80 8.67 -9.36
C PRO A 120 -14.74 9.74 -9.07
N PRO A 121 -15.14 11.03 -8.98
CA PRO A 121 -14.24 12.11 -8.61
C PRO A 121 -13.54 11.83 -7.28
N GLY A 122 -12.25 12.20 -7.20
CA GLY A 122 -11.43 12.08 -6.01
C GLY A 122 -11.76 13.13 -4.95
N ILE A 123 -11.05 13.08 -3.82
CA ILE A 123 -11.22 14.03 -2.71
C ILE A 123 -10.81 15.48 -3.05
N PHE A 124 -10.21 15.70 -4.22
CA PHE A 124 -9.69 17.01 -4.66
C PHE A 124 -10.33 17.51 -5.96
N ASP A 125 -11.44 16.90 -6.39
CA ASP A 125 -12.22 17.29 -7.58
C ASP A 125 -13.39 18.23 -7.24
#